data_AF-A0A9E0E0G1-F1
#
_entry.id   AF-A0A9E0E0G1-F1
#
_cell.length_a   1.000
_cell.length_b   1.000
_cell.length_c   1.000
_cell.angle_alpha   90.00
_cell.angle_beta   90.00
_cell.angle_gamma   90.00
#
_symmetry.space_group_name_H-M   'P 1'
#
loop_
_entity.id
_entity.type
_entity.pdbx_description
1 polymer ?
#
loop_
_entity_poly.entity_id
_entity_poly.type
_entity_poly.pdbx_seq_one_letter_code
_entity_poly.pdbx_strand_id
1 'polypeptide(L)'
;MSFGKKSFARAALGLAGAVSAFACVAPAMAMEGGECYSMEQMNQNLRAEGQSTLILGDRVAAIGYEGRTDTTIVRKMNAVTANADGSLGYQIEGNNSRSTPSTNVCVGARLTNVRLYDARKPSIPREAYLGGIFNTIIDEHASIGTRPMVIADTVHRNNDGNGYHRGLPLVLFGNMEGRSASIVTYDGQQAEMLALMNNTDYTPVALQRLGDRQLASLSP
;
A
#
# COMPACT_ATOMS: atom_id res chain seq x y z
N MET A 1 61.73 49.05 -15.39
CA MET A 1 62.07 47.68 -14.93
C MET A 1 60.86 46.81 -15.28
N SER A 2 60.77 46.16 -16.46
CA SER A 2 61.33 44.84 -16.87
C SER A 2 61.15 43.77 -15.78
N PHE A 3 60.58 42.56 -15.94
CA PHE A 3 60.32 41.59 -17.03
C PHE A 3 59.01 40.82 -16.70
N GLY A 4 58.15 40.31 -17.60
CA GLY A 4 58.29 39.11 -18.46
C GLY A 4 56.91 38.39 -18.57
N LYS A 5 56.35 38.11 -19.77
CA LYS A 5 56.33 36.81 -20.52
C LYS A 5 55.92 35.60 -19.64
N LYS A 6 54.93 34.73 -19.94
CA LYS A 6 54.65 33.95 -21.19
C LYS A 6 53.24 33.28 -21.15
N SER A 7 52.66 33.04 -22.33
CA SER A 7 51.60 32.05 -22.63
C SER A 7 52.06 30.60 -22.41
N PHE A 8 51.13 29.62 -22.31
CA PHE A 8 51.13 28.23 -22.85
C PHE A 8 50.01 27.43 -22.14
N ALA A 9 48.87 27.15 -22.79
CA ALA A 9 48.53 25.89 -23.48
C ALA A 9 48.40 24.65 -22.57
N ARG A 10 47.19 24.04 -22.51
CA ARG A 10 46.85 22.73 -23.12
C ARG A 10 45.51 22.19 -22.62
N ALA A 11 44.72 21.72 -23.58
CA ALA A 11 43.49 20.97 -23.40
C ALA A 11 43.74 19.62 -22.70
N ALA A 12 42.79 19.20 -21.87
CA ALA A 12 42.63 17.81 -21.47
C ALA A 12 41.15 17.42 -21.64
N LEU A 13 40.80 17.05 -22.86
CA LEU A 13 39.55 16.40 -23.21
C LEU A 13 39.67 14.94 -22.72
N GLY A 14 39.30 14.70 -21.46
CA GLY A 14 39.25 13.36 -20.89
C GLY A 14 37.99 12.65 -21.37
N LEU A 15 38.12 11.70 -22.30
CA LEU A 15 37.07 10.72 -22.60
C LEU A 15 36.81 9.89 -21.34
N ALA A 16 35.77 10.22 -20.59
CA ALA A 16 35.18 9.32 -19.61
C ALA A 16 34.34 8.30 -20.38
N GLY A 17 34.89 7.10 -20.57
CA GLY A 17 34.19 5.96 -21.13
C GLY A 17 33.00 5.59 -20.25
N ALA A 18 31.79 5.90 -20.71
CA ALA A 18 30.57 5.40 -20.12
C ALA A 18 30.50 3.89 -20.40
N VAL A 19 30.98 3.08 -19.45
CA VAL A 19 30.70 1.64 -19.43
C VAL A 19 29.23 1.49 -19.06
N SER A 20 28.37 1.48 -20.08
CA SER A 20 26.97 1.09 -19.96
C SER A 20 26.92 -0.38 -19.56
N ALA A 21 26.98 -0.65 -18.25
CA ALA A 21 26.63 -1.94 -17.71
C ALA A 21 25.13 -2.14 -17.98
N PHE A 22 24.83 -2.85 -19.06
CA PHE A 22 23.51 -3.44 -19.30
C PHE A 22 23.28 -4.49 -18.21
N ALA A 23 22.94 -4.05 -17.02
CA ALA A 23 22.34 -4.90 -16.02
C ALA A 23 21.02 -5.36 -16.63
N CYS A 24 20.97 -6.62 -17.08
CA CYS A 24 19.71 -7.29 -17.35
C CYS A 24 18.94 -7.33 -16.03
N VAL A 25 18.15 -6.28 -15.78
CA VAL A 25 17.17 -6.27 -14.70
C VAL A 25 16.15 -7.30 -15.11
N ALA A 26 16.33 -8.54 -14.63
CA ALA A 26 15.28 -9.54 -14.71
C ALA A 26 14.03 -8.87 -14.13
N PRO A 27 12.89 -8.91 -14.86
CA PRO A 27 11.67 -8.30 -14.37
C PRO A 27 11.39 -8.89 -12.99
N ALA A 28 11.36 -8.05 -11.96
CA ALA A 28 10.94 -8.47 -10.64
C ALA A 28 9.55 -9.08 -10.82
N MET A 29 9.43 -10.39 -10.59
CA MET A 29 8.14 -11.06 -10.73
C MET A 29 7.26 -10.50 -9.63
N ALA A 30 6.22 -9.76 -10.04
CA ALA A 30 5.28 -9.17 -9.12
C ALA A 30 4.65 -10.26 -8.25
N MET A 31 4.67 -10.08 -6.94
CA MET A 31 4.06 -11.06 -6.03
C MET A 31 2.58 -11.24 -6.33
N GLU A 32 2.07 -12.47 -6.16
CA GLU A 32 0.69 -12.84 -6.45
C GLU A 32 -0.13 -13.02 -5.17
N GLY A 33 -1.44 -12.81 -5.27
CA GLY A 33 -2.37 -13.07 -4.18
C GLY A 33 -2.29 -14.54 -3.72
N GLY A 34 -2.23 -14.75 -2.41
CA GLY A 34 -2.09 -16.06 -1.77
C GLY A 34 -0.64 -16.50 -1.52
N GLU A 35 0.36 -15.88 -2.14
CA GLU A 35 1.76 -16.25 -1.95
C GLU A 35 2.24 -15.88 -0.55
N CYS A 36 2.89 -16.83 0.11
CA CYS A 36 3.41 -16.73 1.47
C CYS A 36 4.94 -16.78 1.47
N TYR A 37 5.55 -15.94 2.29
CA TYR A 37 6.99 -15.79 2.40
C TYR A 37 7.43 -15.63 3.85
N SER A 38 8.70 -15.88 4.12
CA SER A 38 9.31 -15.36 5.33
C SER A 38 9.28 -13.82 5.31
N MET A 39 9.30 -13.20 6.50
CA MET A 39 9.36 -11.74 6.59
C MET A 39 10.55 -11.14 5.83
N GLU A 40 11.69 -11.83 5.84
CA GLU A 40 12.89 -11.39 5.10
C GLU A 40 12.65 -11.39 3.59
N GLN A 41 12.14 -12.50 3.04
CA GLN A 41 11.81 -12.62 1.62
C GLN A 41 10.74 -11.63 1.19
N MET A 42 9.68 -11.46 2.00
CA MET A 42 8.63 -10.47 1.75
C MET A 42 9.23 -9.05 1.65
N ASN A 43 10.10 -8.68 2.60
CA ASN A 43 10.75 -7.37 2.58
C ASN A 43 11.69 -7.19 1.38
N GLN A 44 12.38 -8.25 0.93
CA GLN A 44 13.20 -8.21 -0.28
C GLN A 44 12.35 -7.98 -1.52
N ASN A 45 11.24 -8.72 -1.66
CA ASN A 45 10.30 -8.57 -2.78
C ASN A 45 9.66 -7.17 -2.80
N LEU A 46 9.14 -6.71 -1.65
CA LEU A 46 8.58 -5.36 -1.52
C LEU A 46 9.60 -4.28 -1.92
N ARG A 47 10.86 -4.39 -1.50
CA ARG A 47 11.91 -3.45 -1.90
C ARG A 47 12.23 -3.52 -3.39
N ALA A 48 12.31 -4.73 -3.96
CA ALA A 48 12.57 -4.92 -5.39
C ALA A 48 11.48 -4.28 -6.26
N GLU A 49 10.25 -4.24 -5.75
CA GLU A 49 9.09 -3.63 -6.40
C GLU A 49 8.84 -2.17 -5.99
N GLY A 50 9.77 -1.55 -5.24
CA GLY A 50 9.67 -0.15 -4.81
C GLY A 50 8.48 0.13 -3.88
N GLN A 51 7.97 -0.89 -3.20
CA GLN A 51 6.79 -0.81 -2.34
C GLN A 51 7.13 -0.12 -1.01
N SER A 52 6.20 0.70 -0.54
CA SER A 52 6.23 1.27 0.81
C SER A 52 4.94 0.92 1.54
N THR A 53 5.05 0.52 2.80
CA THR A 53 3.87 0.35 3.66
C THR A 53 3.23 1.69 3.92
N LEU A 54 1.93 1.80 3.64
CA LEU A 54 1.14 3.01 3.82
C LEU A 54 0.31 2.95 5.09
N ILE A 55 -0.45 1.87 5.25
CA ILE A 55 -1.31 1.62 6.41
C ILE A 55 -0.89 0.32 7.07
N LEU A 56 -0.97 0.26 8.40
CA LEU A 56 -0.72 -0.94 9.18
C LEU A 56 -1.73 -1.03 10.32
N GLY A 57 -2.26 -2.22 10.59
CA GLY A 57 -3.14 -2.48 11.72
C GLY A 57 -3.20 -3.96 12.07
N ASP A 58 -3.89 -4.26 13.16
CA ASP A 58 -4.16 -5.61 13.62
C ASP A 58 -5.56 -6.04 13.18
N ARG A 59 -5.71 -7.23 12.61
CA ARG A 59 -7.01 -7.77 12.20
C ARG A 59 -7.74 -8.35 13.41
N VAL A 60 -8.98 -7.92 13.63
CA VAL A 60 -9.83 -8.35 14.76
C VAL A 60 -11.12 -9.08 14.35
N ALA A 61 -11.42 -9.10 13.05
CA ALA A 61 -12.39 -10.03 12.47
C ALA A 61 -12.09 -10.22 10.98
N ALA A 62 -12.42 -11.40 10.47
CA ALA A 62 -12.62 -11.64 9.04
C ALA A 62 -14.08 -12.01 8.83
N ILE A 63 -14.73 -11.36 7.86
CA ILE A 63 -16.10 -11.68 7.50
C ILE A 63 -16.01 -12.29 6.11
N GLY A 64 -16.45 -13.55 5.98
CA GLY A 64 -16.47 -14.21 4.67
C GLY A 64 -17.67 -13.77 3.84
N TYR A 65 -17.62 -14.12 2.55
CA TYR A 65 -18.63 -13.82 1.51
C TYR A 65 -20.08 -14.19 1.87
N GLU A 66 -20.28 -15.11 2.82
CA GLU A 66 -21.61 -15.49 3.32
C GLU A 66 -22.09 -14.66 4.55
N GLY A 67 -21.40 -13.56 4.88
CA GLY A 67 -21.69 -12.77 6.07
C GLY A 67 -21.38 -13.50 7.39
N ARG A 68 -20.69 -14.65 7.32
CA ARG A 68 -20.23 -15.37 8.51
C ARG A 68 -18.94 -14.74 9.00
N THR A 69 -19.00 -14.19 10.21
CA THR A 69 -17.81 -13.77 10.94
C THR A 69 -17.01 -15.01 11.33
N ASP A 70 -15.86 -15.22 10.69
CA ASP A 70 -14.88 -16.18 11.18
C ASP A 70 -14.10 -15.53 12.32
N THR A 71 -14.33 -16.03 13.53
CA THR A 71 -13.61 -15.59 14.73
C THR A 71 -12.22 -16.18 14.82
N THR A 72 -11.88 -17.16 13.97
CA THR A 72 -10.55 -17.78 13.92
C THR A 72 -9.63 -16.97 13.03
N ILE A 73 -9.10 -15.88 13.58
CA ILE A 73 -8.16 -15.02 12.88
C ILE A 73 -6.79 -15.68 12.84
N VAL A 74 -6.50 -16.37 11.74
CA VAL A 74 -5.19 -17.00 11.49
C VAL A 74 -4.11 -15.93 11.20
N ARG A 75 -4.51 -14.77 10.69
CA ARG A 75 -3.63 -13.67 10.28
C ARG A 75 -3.97 -12.39 11.04
N LYS A 76 -3.10 -12.01 11.97
CA LYS A 76 -3.35 -10.98 12.98
C LYS A 76 -2.90 -9.59 12.55
N MET A 77 -2.01 -9.45 11.58
CA MET A 77 -1.59 -8.16 11.05
C MET A 77 -2.06 -7.99 9.62
N ASN A 78 -2.49 -6.79 9.27
CA ASN A 78 -2.83 -6.40 7.90
C ASN A 78 -2.16 -5.06 7.58
N ALA A 79 -1.52 -4.99 6.41
CA ALA A 79 -0.87 -3.81 5.92
C ALA A 79 -1.27 -3.54 4.48
N VAL A 80 -1.37 -2.27 4.11
CA VAL A 80 -1.52 -1.86 2.71
C VAL A 80 -0.23 -1.18 2.27
N THR A 81 0.33 -1.64 1.15
CA THR A 81 1.55 -1.12 0.55
C THR A 81 1.26 -0.54 -0.84
N ALA A 82 2.09 0.39 -1.30
CA ALA A 82 2.10 0.84 -2.69
C ALA A 82 3.47 1.36 -3.13
N ASN A 83 3.77 1.24 -4.42
CA ASN A 83 4.88 1.94 -5.06
C ASN A 83 4.64 3.47 -5.10
N ALA A 84 5.63 4.23 -5.57
CA ALA A 84 5.63 5.68 -5.47
C ALA A 84 4.46 6.37 -6.19
N ASP A 85 4.07 5.87 -7.37
CA ASP A 85 2.98 6.41 -8.19
C ASP A 85 1.61 5.77 -7.92
N GLY A 86 1.56 4.74 -7.05
CA GLY A 86 0.33 4.02 -6.72
C GLY A 86 -0.15 3.07 -7.82
N SER A 87 0.64 2.82 -8.87
CA SER A 87 0.23 1.92 -9.95
C SER A 87 0.11 0.46 -9.47
N LEU A 88 0.88 0.07 -8.45
CA LEU A 88 0.93 -1.27 -7.90
C LEU A 88 1.05 -1.21 -6.38
N GLY A 89 0.27 -2.05 -5.70
CA GLY A 89 0.38 -2.25 -4.27
C GLY A 89 -0.08 -3.63 -3.82
N TYR A 90 -0.04 -3.85 -2.52
CA TYR A 90 -0.40 -5.12 -1.91
C TYR A 90 -1.12 -4.92 -0.59
N GLN A 91 -2.15 -5.73 -0.37
CA GLN A 91 -2.60 -6.07 0.98
C GLN A 91 -1.74 -7.22 1.47
N ILE A 92 -1.04 -7.00 2.57
CA ILE A 92 -0.10 -7.92 3.19
C ILE A 92 -0.66 -8.37 4.53
N GLU A 93 -0.60 -9.67 4.80
CA GLU A 93 -1.17 -10.26 6.01
C GLU A 93 -0.15 -11.11 6.77
N GLY A 94 0.08 -10.79 8.04
CA GLY A 94 1.03 -11.49 8.91
C GLY A 94 0.35 -12.40 9.94
N ASN A 95 1.05 -13.45 10.36
CA ASN A 95 0.57 -14.40 11.36
C ASN A 95 0.65 -13.90 12.81
N ASN A 96 1.41 -12.83 13.08
CA ASN A 96 1.48 -12.16 14.38
C ASN A 96 0.85 -10.77 14.31
N SER A 97 0.52 -10.18 15.46
CA SER A 97 0.09 -8.77 15.54
C SER A 97 1.21 -7.83 15.10
N ARG A 98 0.89 -6.59 14.74
CA ARG A 98 1.87 -5.59 14.29
C ARG A 98 2.93 -5.25 15.34
N SER A 99 2.67 -5.50 16.62
CA SER A 99 3.63 -5.32 17.72
C SER A 99 4.68 -6.41 17.82
N THR A 100 4.49 -7.54 17.13
CA THR A 100 5.40 -8.68 17.12
C THR A 100 5.76 -9.05 15.69
N PRO A 101 7.04 -9.13 15.31
CA PRO A 101 7.41 -9.52 13.96
C PRO A 101 6.72 -10.84 13.54
N SER A 102 6.05 -10.83 12.40
CA SER A 102 5.46 -12.03 11.82
C SER A 102 6.56 -12.95 11.29
N THR A 103 6.44 -14.26 11.51
CA THR A 103 7.37 -15.25 10.94
C THR A 103 6.98 -15.66 9.53
N ASN A 104 5.68 -15.59 9.23
CA ASN A 104 5.12 -15.85 7.92
C ASN A 104 4.20 -14.69 7.53
N VAL A 105 4.36 -14.21 6.31
CA VAL A 105 3.61 -13.09 5.76
C VAL A 105 3.14 -13.49 4.37
N CYS A 106 1.88 -13.24 4.05
CA CYS A 106 1.37 -13.54 2.72
C CYS A 106 0.68 -12.35 2.09
N VAL A 107 0.66 -12.35 0.77
CA VAL A 107 -0.10 -11.38 -0.02
C VAL A 107 -1.57 -11.77 0.07
N GLY A 108 -2.38 -10.96 0.74
CA GLY A 108 -3.84 -11.13 0.74
C GLY A 108 -4.42 -10.78 -0.62
N ALA A 109 -4.03 -9.64 -1.17
CA ALA A 109 -4.45 -9.19 -2.48
C ALA A 109 -3.37 -8.36 -3.17
N ARG A 110 -3.27 -8.52 -4.50
CA ARG A 110 -2.56 -7.59 -5.36
C ARG A 110 -3.49 -6.44 -5.72
N LEU A 111 -2.97 -5.22 -5.67
CA LEU A 111 -3.72 -3.98 -5.82
C LEU A 111 -3.17 -3.15 -6.98
N THR A 112 -4.06 -2.45 -7.69
CA THR A 112 -3.72 -1.41 -8.68
C THR A 112 -4.49 -0.13 -8.40
N ASN A 113 -4.06 0.99 -9.00
CA ASN A 113 -4.68 2.30 -8.81
C ASN A 113 -4.83 2.67 -7.32
N VAL A 114 -3.79 2.40 -6.53
CA VAL A 114 -3.77 2.62 -5.09
C VAL A 114 -3.71 4.11 -4.81
N ARG A 115 -4.78 4.65 -4.24
CA ARG A 115 -4.93 6.06 -3.89
C ARG A 115 -5.03 6.19 -2.38
N LEU A 116 -4.13 7.00 -1.82
CA LEU A 116 -4.06 7.28 -0.39
C LEU A 116 -4.78 8.60 -0.09
N TYR A 117 -5.62 8.59 0.94
CA TYR A 117 -6.39 9.73 1.42
C TYR A 117 -6.14 9.97 2.89
N ASP A 118 -6.40 11.20 3.33
CA ASP A 118 -6.23 11.59 4.72
C ASP A 118 -7.55 11.50 5.48
N ALA A 119 -7.75 10.37 6.14
CA ALA A 119 -8.92 10.12 7.00
C ALA A 119 -9.05 11.05 8.22
N ARG A 120 -8.03 11.89 8.52
CA ARG A 120 -8.14 12.93 9.55
C ARG A 120 -8.90 14.16 9.06
N LYS A 121 -9.07 14.30 7.74
CA LYS A 121 -9.85 15.39 7.14
C LYS A 121 -11.32 15.00 7.06
N PRO A 122 -12.25 15.93 7.31
CA PRO A 122 -13.68 15.62 7.31
C PRO A 122 -14.23 15.33 5.91
N SER A 123 -13.55 15.81 4.86
CA SER A 123 -13.96 15.66 3.46
C SER A 123 -13.82 14.22 2.97
N ILE A 124 -14.86 13.72 2.30
CA ILE A 124 -14.83 12.43 1.62
C ILE A 124 -14.36 12.65 0.18
N PRO A 125 -13.33 11.94 -0.30
CA PRO A 125 -12.88 12.06 -1.68
C PRO A 125 -13.97 11.58 -2.64
N ARG A 126 -14.18 12.30 -3.75
CA ARG A 126 -15.23 11.97 -4.73
C ARG A 126 -15.06 10.57 -5.31
N GLU A 127 -13.82 10.15 -5.44
CA GLU A 127 -13.38 8.87 -5.94
C GLU A 127 -13.77 7.69 -5.04
N ALA A 128 -14.11 7.93 -3.78
CA ALA A 128 -14.66 6.89 -2.90
C ALA A 128 -16.06 6.47 -3.34
N TYR A 129 -16.84 7.38 -3.92
CA TYR A 129 -18.22 7.11 -4.34
C TYR A 129 -18.25 6.22 -5.58
N LEU A 130 -18.43 4.92 -5.36
CA LEU A 130 -18.50 3.89 -6.40
C LEU A 130 -19.91 3.77 -7.03
N GLY A 131 -20.89 4.53 -6.53
CA GLY A 131 -22.27 4.51 -7.01
C GLY A 131 -23.17 3.54 -6.23
N GLY A 132 -24.47 3.59 -6.55
CA GLY A 132 -25.47 2.69 -5.99
C GLY A 132 -25.55 2.73 -4.46
N ILE A 133 -25.77 1.57 -3.84
CA ILE A 133 -25.86 1.41 -2.38
C ILE A 133 -24.52 1.70 -1.68
N PHE A 134 -23.40 1.61 -2.39
CA PHE A 134 -22.08 1.86 -1.81
C PHE A 134 -21.91 3.32 -1.37
N ASN A 135 -22.57 4.26 -2.04
CA ASN A 135 -22.58 5.67 -1.63
C ASN A 135 -23.22 5.85 -0.24
N THR A 136 -24.31 5.14 0.03
CA THR A 136 -24.96 5.14 1.35
C THR A 136 -24.02 4.60 2.42
N ILE A 137 -23.28 3.54 2.13
CA ILE A 137 -22.31 2.95 3.07
C ILE A 137 -21.18 3.94 3.38
N ILE A 138 -20.68 4.67 2.39
CA ILE A 138 -19.67 5.72 2.62
C ILE A 138 -20.21 6.80 3.56
N ASP A 139 -21.44 7.25 3.33
CA ASP A 139 -22.06 8.31 4.14
C ASP A 139 -22.36 7.80 5.57
N GLU A 140 -22.77 6.53 5.73
CA GLU A 140 -22.94 5.87 7.02
C GLU A 140 -21.61 5.77 7.78
N HIS A 141 -20.57 5.28 7.13
CA HIS A 141 -19.20 5.27 7.66
C HIS A 141 -18.75 6.67 8.07
N ALA A 142 -19.07 7.68 7.26
CA ALA A 142 -18.73 9.05 7.56
C ALA A 142 -19.48 9.61 8.78
N SER A 143 -20.74 9.23 8.97
CA SER A 143 -21.56 9.66 10.10
C SER A 143 -21.00 9.20 11.46
N ILE A 144 -20.28 8.07 11.48
CA ILE A 144 -19.61 7.53 12.67
C ILE A 144 -18.12 7.90 12.77
N GLY A 145 -17.67 8.88 12.00
CA GLY A 145 -16.30 9.40 12.08
C GLY A 145 -15.25 8.55 11.35
N THR A 146 -15.62 7.51 10.61
CA THR A 146 -14.69 6.78 9.74
C THR A 146 -14.59 7.48 8.38
N ARG A 147 -13.43 7.44 7.73
CA ARG A 147 -13.21 8.07 6.42
C ARG A 147 -12.35 7.17 5.52
N PRO A 148 -12.47 7.24 4.18
CA PRO A 148 -11.58 6.52 3.29
C PRO A 148 -10.12 6.86 3.57
N MET A 149 -9.30 5.85 3.80
CA MET A 149 -7.84 5.92 3.91
C MET A 149 -7.18 5.49 2.61
N VAL A 150 -7.67 4.39 2.02
CA VAL A 150 -7.15 3.84 0.75
C VAL A 150 -8.32 3.43 -0.14
N ILE A 151 -8.17 3.70 -1.44
CA ILE A 151 -8.99 3.09 -2.48
C ILE A 151 -8.05 2.41 -3.48
N ALA A 152 -8.35 1.17 -3.87
CA ALA A 152 -7.60 0.44 -4.87
C ALA A 152 -8.53 -0.51 -5.65
N ASP A 153 -8.04 -1.04 -6.77
CA ASP A 153 -8.68 -2.16 -7.48
C ASP A 153 -7.92 -3.45 -7.17
N THR A 154 -8.60 -4.53 -6.75
CA THR A 154 -7.93 -5.84 -6.64
C THR A 154 -7.61 -6.39 -8.03
N VAL A 155 -6.57 -7.21 -8.11
CA VAL A 155 -6.16 -7.88 -9.34
C VAL A 155 -5.93 -9.36 -9.06
N HIS A 156 -6.46 -10.20 -9.93
CA HIS A 156 -6.33 -11.65 -9.83
C HIS A 156 -5.70 -12.18 -11.11
N ARG A 157 -4.81 -13.17 -10.96
CA ARG A 157 -4.30 -13.93 -12.11
C ARG A 157 -5.44 -14.74 -12.72
N ASN A 158 -5.48 -14.80 -14.04
CA ASN A 158 -6.45 -15.64 -14.75
C ASN A 158 -6.19 -17.13 -14.48
N ASN A 159 -7.25 -17.95 -14.54
CA ASN A 159 -7.16 -19.40 -14.29
C ASN A 159 -6.24 -20.14 -15.27
N ASP A 160 -6.04 -19.59 -16.46
CA ASP A 160 -5.11 -20.11 -17.48
C ASP A 160 -3.65 -19.73 -17.22
N GLY A 161 -3.39 -18.98 -16.14
CA GLY A 161 -2.08 -18.44 -15.80
C GLY A 161 -1.62 -17.28 -16.70
N ASN A 162 -2.41 -16.90 -17.71
CA ASN A 162 -2.03 -15.90 -18.70
C ASN A 162 -2.75 -14.57 -18.43
N GLY A 163 -1.98 -13.61 -17.95
CA GLY A 163 -2.46 -12.26 -17.70
C GLY A 163 -3.29 -12.14 -16.41
N TYR A 164 -3.98 -11.02 -16.31
CA TYR A 164 -4.67 -10.58 -15.12
C TYR A 164 -6.04 -10.02 -15.47
N HIS A 165 -7.01 -10.22 -14.59
CA HIS A 165 -8.26 -9.49 -14.63
C HIS A 165 -8.37 -8.58 -13.40
N ARG A 166 -9.02 -7.44 -13.60
CA ARG A 166 -9.39 -6.54 -12.51
C ARG A 166 -10.49 -7.24 -11.70
N GLY A 167 -10.27 -7.36 -10.40
CA GLY A 167 -11.27 -7.79 -9.44
C GLY A 167 -12.14 -6.63 -8.99
N LEU A 168 -12.54 -6.66 -7.73
CA LEU A 168 -13.43 -5.67 -7.15
C LEU A 168 -12.66 -4.47 -6.58
N PRO A 169 -13.25 -3.27 -6.56
CA PRO A 169 -12.70 -2.14 -5.84
C PRO A 169 -12.66 -2.43 -4.33
N LEU A 170 -11.54 -2.10 -3.70
CA LEU A 170 -11.32 -2.19 -2.27
C LEU A 170 -11.23 -0.78 -1.69
N VAL A 171 -12.01 -0.52 -0.64
CA VAL A 171 -11.95 0.70 0.16
C VAL A 171 -11.60 0.35 1.59
N LEU A 172 -10.51 0.90 2.08
CA LEU A 172 -10.15 0.87 3.49
C LEU A 172 -10.68 2.14 4.14
N PHE A 173 -11.67 2.01 5.02
CA PHE A 173 -12.16 3.09 5.87
C PHE A 173 -11.42 3.06 7.21
N GLY A 174 -11.07 4.23 7.75
CA GLY A 174 -10.41 4.34 9.06
C GLY A 174 -11.00 5.42 9.93
N ASN A 175 -11.04 5.17 11.23
CA ASN A 175 -11.24 6.17 12.28
C ASN A 175 -9.91 6.34 13.03
N MET A 176 -9.28 7.50 12.84
CA MET A 176 -7.95 7.77 13.39
C MET A 176 -7.95 8.01 14.90
N GLU A 177 -9.05 8.50 15.47
CA GLU A 177 -9.20 8.69 16.91
C GLU A 177 -9.38 7.35 17.63
N GLY A 178 -10.26 6.49 17.09
CA GLY A 178 -10.49 5.13 17.59
C GLY A 178 -9.43 4.11 17.17
N ARG A 179 -8.48 4.49 16.31
CA ARG A 179 -7.45 3.63 15.69
C ARG A 179 -8.03 2.33 15.14
N SER A 180 -9.19 2.44 14.50
CA SER A 180 -9.91 1.31 13.90
C SER A 180 -10.05 1.52 12.41
N ALA A 181 -10.18 0.42 11.67
CA ALA A 181 -10.44 0.45 10.24
C ALA A 181 -11.27 -0.75 9.80
N SER A 182 -11.88 -0.62 8.63
CA SER A 182 -12.59 -1.70 7.96
C SER A 182 -12.23 -1.72 6.49
N ILE A 183 -12.00 -2.91 5.96
CA ILE A 183 -11.80 -3.14 4.53
C ILE A 183 -13.15 -3.56 3.97
N VAL A 184 -13.61 -2.85 2.94
CA VAL A 184 -14.89 -3.10 2.27
C VAL A 184 -14.65 -3.22 0.77
N THR A 185 -15.36 -4.12 0.11
CA THR A 185 -15.40 -4.28 -1.34
C THR A 185 -16.81 -4.10 -1.88
N TYR A 186 -16.96 -3.90 -3.19
CA TYR A 186 -18.27 -3.69 -3.84
C TYR A 186 -18.33 -4.32 -5.24
N ASP A 187 -19.35 -5.13 -5.51
CA ASP A 187 -19.54 -5.81 -6.80
C ASP A 187 -20.49 -5.08 -7.78
N GLY A 188 -21.01 -3.90 -7.38
CA GLY A 188 -22.03 -3.18 -8.13
C GLY A 188 -23.46 -3.41 -7.65
N GLN A 189 -23.68 -4.38 -6.77
CA GLN A 189 -24.98 -4.68 -6.16
C GLN A 189 -24.92 -4.68 -4.63
N GLN A 190 -23.89 -5.31 -4.07
CA GLN A 190 -23.71 -5.50 -2.64
C GLN A 190 -22.30 -5.12 -2.21
N ALA A 191 -22.22 -4.48 -1.05
CA ALA A 191 -20.95 -4.22 -0.41
C ALA A 191 -20.67 -5.33 0.60
N GLU A 192 -19.41 -5.72 0.68
CA GLU A 192 -18.97 -6.77 1.57
C GLU A 192 -17.81 -6.25 2.42
N MET A 193 -17.94 -6.41 3.74
CA MET A 193 -16.85 -6.13 4.65
C MET A 193 -15.90 -7.33 4.65
N LEU A 194 -14.64 -7.13 4.29
CA LEU A 194 -13.63 -8.18 4.21
C LEU A 194 -12.88 -8.35 5.54
N ALA A 195 -12.63 -7.24 6.24
CA ALA A 195 -11.87 -7.25 7.48
C ALA A 195 -12.25 -6.09 8.40
N LEU A 196 -12.16 -6.34 9.71
CA LEU A 196 -12.09 -5.31 10.73
C LEU A 196 -10.68 -5.25 11.30
N MET A 197 -10.19 -4.05 11.53
CA MET A 197 -8.86 -3.77 12.05
C MET A 197 -8.94 -2.85 13.27
N ASN A 198 -8.06 -3.09 14.25
CA ASN A 198 -7.74 -2.16 15.33
C ASN A 198 -6.26 -1.79 15.27
N ASN A 199 -5.82 -0.92 16.18
CA ASN A 199 -4.45 -0.38 16.20
C ASN A 199 -3.99 0.09 14.82
N THR A 200 -4.90 0.69 14.05
CA THR A 200 -4.65 1.09 12.66
C THR A 200 -4.08 2.49 12.61
N ASP A 201 -2.95 2.66 11.92
CA ASP A 201 -2.31 3.97 11.73
C ASP A 201 -1.77 4.12 10.30
N TYR A 202 -1.59 5.38 9.89
CA TYR A 202 -0.68 5.72 8.79
C TYR A 202 0.77 5.48 9.21
N THR A 203 1.57 4.94 8.31
CA THR A 203 3.02 4.93 8.48
C THR A 203 3.60 6.33 8.26
N PRO A 204 4.85 6.60 8.70
CA PRO A 204 5.53 7.84 8.38
C PRO A 204 5.60 8.14 6.87
N VAL A 205 5.77 7.09 6.05
CA VAL A 205 5.80 7.24 4.58
C VAL A 205 4.44 7.65 4.03
N ALA A 206 3.34 7.10 4.54
CA ALA A 206 2.01 7.54 4.13
C ALA A 206 1.75 9.00 4.50
N LEU A 207 2.09 9.41 5.72
CA LEU A 207 1.94 10.79 6.17
C LEU A 207 2.74 11.77 5.31
N GLN A 208 3.97 11.39 4.94
CA GLN A 208 4.79 12.16 4.00
C GLN A 208 4.11 12.30 2.62
N ARG A 209 3.52 11.22 2.09
CA ARG A 209 2.79 11.23 0.81
C ARG A 209 1.52 12.09 0.86
N LEU A 210 0.85 12.14 2.00
CA LEU A 210 -0.31 13.01 2.23
C LEU A 210 0.06 14.50 2.35
N GLY A 211 1.35 14.85 2.27
CA GLY A 211 1.84 16.21 2.39
C GLY A 211 2.01 16.68 3.83
N ASP A 212 1.76 15.81 4.80
CA ASP A 212 1.84 16.13 6.23
C ASP A 212 3.25 15.89 6.76
N ARG A 213 4.13 16.87 6.52
CA ARG A 213 5.50 16.90 7.08
C ARG A 213 5.56 17.12 8.61
N GLN A 214 4.43 17.12 9.33
CA GLN A 214 4.38 17.53 10.75
C GLN A 214 4.38 16.41 11.81
N LEU A 215 4.57 15.13 11.45
CA LEU A 215 4.61 14.05 12.45
C LEU A 215 6.01 13.53 12.80
N ALA A 216 7.03 14.40 12.67
CA ALA A 216 8.33 14.21 13.32
C ALA A 216 8.21 14.50 14.83
N SER A 217 7.46 13.66 15.53
CA SER A 217 7.46 13.57 17.00
C SER A 217 6.84 12.24 17.42
N LEU A 218 7.39 11.13 16.91
CA LEU A 218 7.35 9.89 17.66
C LEU A 218 8.38 10.04 18.77
N SER A 219 7.93 10.43 19.97
CA SER A 219 8.71 10.20 21.20
C SER A 219 8.63 8.71 21.57
N PRO A 220 9.69 8.16 22.17
CA PRO A 220 9.92 6.72 22.35
C PRO A 220 8.87 5.99 23.18
#